data_AF-A0A7Y1TBX0-F1
#
_entry.id   AF-A0A7Y1TBX0-F1
#
_cell.length_a   1.000
_cell.length_b   1.000
_cell.length_c   1.000
_cell.angle_alpha   90.00
_cell.angle_beta   90.00
_cell.angle_gamma   90.00
#
_symmetry.space_group_name_H-M   'P 1'
#
loop_
_entity.id
_entity.type
_entity.pdbx_description
1 polymer ?
#
loop_
_entity_poly.entity_id
_entity_poly.type
_entity_poly.pdbx_seq_one_letter_code
_entity_poly.pdbx_strand_id
1 'polypeptide(L)'
;MCPQQDALVSQVLPEPASQRDFKRLSQQNIQQLAALSATEAAAAAKGDAAAGQASAAADTQAANHAVLYSTATSTAQAVGSCAHELLQLALHRESRSWQAKDIEAMAGGWMQRLAQFGVPPAQMQQALLLLQRAMQGALFGSEGCALLNRARANGIAEWELLAKPEQQQAWQRSRIDLAFVDDGGQRWVVDYKIAEPEKNESLECFFDRQRQSYSEQLQRYALMIAKLEDRSPESINAALFFPLIDRLLPISPF
;
A
#
# COMPACT_ATOMS: atom_id res chain seq x y z
N MET A 1 -57.84 -8.85 55.15
CA MET A 1 -56.90 -9.87 54.63
C MET A 1 -55.84 -9.16 53.80
N CYS A 2 -54.61 -9.07 54.30
CA CYS A 2 -53.39 -9.08 53.47
C CYS A 2 -53.13 -10.56 53.07
N PRO A 3 -52.37 -10.93 52.01
CA PRO A 3 -50.97 -10.50 51.82
C PRO A 3 -50.44 -10.40 50.37
N GLN A 4 -49.13 -10.13 50.34
CA GLN A 4 -48.11 -10.02 49.30
C GLN A 4 -48.10 -11.06 48.19
N GLN A 5 -47.47 -10.69 47.06
CA GLN A 5 -46.45 -11.45 46.30
C GLN A 5 -46.10 -10.63 45.04
N ASP A 6 -44.95 -10.75 44.38
CA ASP A 6 -43.56 -11.00 44.72
C ASP A 6 -42.78 -10.69 43.42
N ALA A 7 -41.48 -10.53 43.51
CA ALA A 7 -40.61 -10.08 42.43
C ALA A 7 -40.68 -10.88 41.12
N LEU A 8 -40.63 -10.17 39.99
CA LEU A 8 -39.92 -10.64 38.80
C LEU A 8 -38.80 -9.64 38.49
N VAL A 9 -37.64 -10.02 38.98
CA VAL A 9 -36.31 -9.54 38.58
C VAL A 9 -36.23 -9.60 37.06
N SER A 10 -36.28 -8.45 36.40
CA SER A 10 -35.91 -8.37 34.99
C SER A 10 -34.40 -8.53 34.91
N GLN A 11 -33.98 -9.75 34.58
CA GLN A 11 -32.60 -10.09 34.28
C GLN A 11 -32.15 -9.21 33.11
N VAL A 12 -31.25 -8.28 33.39
CA VAL A 12 -30.44 -7.65 32.35
C VAL A 12 -29.58 -8.76 31.76
N LEU A 13 -30.03 -9.32 30.64
CA LEU A 13 -29.18 -10.13 29.79
C LEU A 13 -28.04 -9.22 29.30
N PRO A 14 -26.75 -9.60 29.49
CA PRO A 14 -25.67 -8.85 28.89
C PRO A 14 -25.80 -8.91 27.37
N GLU A 15 -25.84 -7.76 26.72
CA GLU A 15 -25.76 -7.67 25.26
C GLU A 15 -24.48 -8.40 24.78
N PRO A 16 -24.55 -9.15 23.67
CA PRO A 16 -23.38 -9.82 23.13
C PRO A 16 -22.37 -8.77 22.67
N ALA A 17 -21.16 -8.85 23.25
CA ALA A 17 -20.00 -8.09 22.82
C ALA A 17 -19.66 -8.41 21.36
N SER A 18 -20.15 -7.60 20.42
CA SER A 18 -19.72 -7.64 19.01
C SER A 18 -19.58 -6.27 18.37
N GLN A 19 -19.13 -5.27 19.13
CA GLN A 19 -18.46 -4.12 18.55
C GLN A 19 -16.95 -4.43 18.52
N ARG A 20 -16.50 -5.09 17.45
CA ARG A 20 -15.07 -5.24 17.17
C ARG A 20 -14.53 -3.85 16.84
N ASP A 21 -13.86 -3.26 17.81
CA ASP A 21 -13.18 -1.96 17.78
C ASP A 21 -12.22 -1.83 16.58
N PHE A 22 -12.71 -1.36 15.44
CA PHE A 22 -11.86 -0.84 14.36
C PHE A 22 -11.63 0.65 14.60
N LYS A 23 -10.79 0.97 15.58
CA LYS A 23 -10.35 2.35 15.80
C LYS A 23 -9.51 2.80 14.60
N ARG A 24 -9.81 3.97 14.05
CA ARG A 24 -8.94 4.74 13.15
C ARG A 24 -7.68 5.09 13.95
N LEU A 25 -6.60 4.34 13.73
CA LEU A 25 -5.35 4.55 14.44
C LEU A 25 -4.52 5.61 13.70
N SER A 26 -4.20 6.70 14.38
CA SER A 26 -3.18 7.65 13.91
C SER A 26 -1.84 6.92 13.73
N GLN A 27 -0.91 7.48 12.96
CA GLN A 27 0.41 6.86 12.69
C GLN A 27 1.14 6.39 13.98
N GLN A 28 0.96 7.09 15.10
CA GLN A 28 1.52 6.70 16.41
C GLN A 28 0.93 5.38 16.95
N ASN A 29 -0.37 5.16 16.76
CA ASN A 29 -1.04 3.94 17.18
C ASN A 29 -0.65 2.74 16.31
N ILE A 30 -0.36 2.95 15.02
CA ILE A 30 0.11 1.88 14.11
C ILE A 30 1.48 1.35 14.53
N GLN A 31 2.42 2.25 14.89
CA GLN A 31 3.75 1.85 15.38
C GLN A 31 3.67 1.10 16.71
N GLN A 32 2.81 1.53 17.63
CA GLN A 32 2.63 0.87 18.93
C GLN A 32 2.00 -0.52 18.80
N LEU A 33 0.96 -0.69 17.96
CA LEU A 33 0.36 -2.02 17.74
C LEU A 33 1.30 -2.97 16.98
N ALA A 34 2.10 -2.47 16.04
CA ALA A 34 3.11 -3.27 15.37
C ALA A 34 4.22 -3.74 16.33
N ALA A 35 4.67 -2.88 17.25
CA ALA A 35 5.67 -3.21 18.26
C ALA A 35 5.16 -4.23 19.30
N LEU A 36 3.89 -4.13 19.70
CA LEU A 36 3.25 -5.11 20.58
C LEU A 36 3.18 -6.49 19.91
N SER A 37 2.80 -6.54 18.63
CA SER A 37 2.74 -7.79 17.84
C SER A 37 4.13 -8.45 17.67
N ALA A 38 5.18 -7.65 17.47
CA ALA A 38 6.56 -8.16 17.37
C ALA A 38 7.07 -8.75 18.69
N THR A 39 6.63 -8.19 19.83
CA THR A 39 7.00 -8.67 21.16
C THR A 39 6.29 -10.00 21.49
N GLU A 40 5.03 -10.14 21.09
CA GLU A 40 4.25 -11.37 21.23
C GLU A 40 4.77 -12.50 20.33
N ALA A 41 5.16 -12.19 19.08
CA ALA A 41 5.80 -13.15 18.17
C ALA A 41 7.18 -13.62 18.69
N ALA A 42 7.98 -12.72 19.28
CA ALA A 42 9.27 -13.06 19.88
C ALA A 42 9.13 -13.92 21.16
N ALA A 43 8.02 -13.77 21.90
CA ALA A 43 7.71 -14.61 23.05
C ALA A 43 7.28 -16.03 22.62
N ALA A 44 6.51 -16.15 21.54
CA ALA A 44 6.10 -17.46 20.98
C ALA A 44 7.28 -18.24 20.38
N ALA A 45 8.22 -17.57 19.71
CA ALA A 45 9.40 -18.21 19.10
C ALA A 45 10.41 -18.78 20.11
N LYS A 46 10.36 -18.38 21.39
CA LYS A 46 11.22 -18.95 22.45
C LYS A 46 10.67 -20.25 23.06
N GLY A 47 9.46 -20.67 22.70
CA GLY A 47 8.82 -21.89 23.21
C GLY A 47 9.11 -23.16 22.40
N ASP A 48 9.57 -23.04 21.15
CA ASP A 48 9.68 -24.17 20.22
C ASP A 48 11.09 -24.24 19.62
N ALA A 49 12.02 -24.80 20.39
CA ALA A 49 13.36 -25.15 19.92
C ALA A 49 13.63 -26.63 20.17
N ALA A 50 13.01 -27.51 19.38
CA ALA A 50 13.47 -28.89 19.21
C ALA A 50 13.03 -29.51 17.86
N ALA A 51 14.06 -29.93 17.11
CA ALA A 51 14.08 -30.95 16.05
C ALA A 51 13.80 -30.56 14.57
N GLY A 52 14.81 -30.87 13.73
CA GLY A 52 14.60 -31.62 12.48
C GLY A 52 14.77 -30.86 11.16
N GLN A 53 15.59 -31.39 10.25
CA GLN A 53 16.08 -30.74 9.03
C GLN A 53 15.30 -31.07 7.74
N ALA A 54 15.47 -30.15 6.75
CA ALA A 54 15.53 -30.32 5.29
C ALA A 54 14.25 -30.41 4.43
N SER A 55 14.05 -29.40 3.55
CA SER A 55 14.00 -29.58 2.09
C SER A 55 14.03 -28.21 1.37
N ALA A 56 14.84 -28.12 0.31
CA ALA A 56 15.00 -26.97 -0.55
C ALA A 56 13.91 -26.88 -1.64
N ALA A 57 13.83 -25.69 -2.26
CA ALA A 57 13.08 -25.28 -3.45
C ALA A 57 11.67 -24.71 -3.21
N ALA A 58 11.62 -23.37 -3.08
CA ALA A 58 10.56 -22.44 -3.52
C ALA A 58 10.54 -21.20 -2.60
N ASP A 59 11.50 -20.28 -2.73
CA ASP A 59 11.49 -19.04 -1.94
C ASP A 59 12.17 -17.89 -2.70
N THR A 60 11.39 -17.14 -3.48
CA THR A 60 11.79 -15.79 -3.94
C THR A 60 10.60 -14.82 -4.03
N GLN A 61 9.48 -15.11 -3.37
CA GLN A 61 8.30 -14.23 -3.36
C GLN A 61 7.69 -14.12 -1.96
N ALA A 62 8.50 -13.68 -1.01
CA ALA A 62 8.07 -13.36 0.35
C ALA A 62 8.75 -12.10 0.93
N ALA A 63 9.27 -11.21 0.08
CA ALA A 63 10.03 -10.03 0.52
C ALA A 63 9.19 -8.75 0.70
N ASN A 64 7.90 -8.85 1.00
CA ASN A 64 7.06 -7.70 1.35
C ASN A 64 6.30 -7.85 2.69
N HIS A 65 6.65 -8.83 3.52
CA HIS A 65 5.97 -8.99 4.82
C HIS A 65 6.88 -9.56 5.91
N ALA A 66 7.84 -8.74 6.38
CA ALA A 66 8.38 -8.72 7.74
C ALA A 66 9.50 -7.68 7.81
N VAL A 67 9.27 -6.55 8.48
CA VAL A 67 10.37 -5.64 8.85
C VAL A 67 11.05 -6.23 10.09
N LEU A 68 12.03 -7.10 9.87
CA LEU A 68 13.05 -7.46 10.85
C LEU A 68 14.41 -7.49 10.14
N TYR A 69 15.20 -6.45 10.41
CA TYR A 69 16.64 -6.23 10.15
C TYR A 69 17.35 -7.12 9.11
N SER A 70 17.68 -6.50 7.97
CA SER A 70 18.90 -6.66 7.14
C SER A 70 18.58 -6.80 5.65
N THR A 71 18.85 -5.76 4.85
CA THR A 71 19.37 -5.83 3.46
C THR A 71 19.55 -4.42 2.91
N ALA A 72 20.62 -4.19 2.17
CA ALA A 72 20.80 -2.92 1.45
C ALA A 72 19.65 -2.74 0.46
N THR A 73 18.98 -1.59 0.49
CA THR A 73 17.95 -1.22 -0.49
C THR A 73 18.57 -1.23 -1.88
N SER A 74 17.98 -1.98 -2.82
CA SER A 74 18.46 -1.94 -4.20
C SER A 74 18.16 -0.58 -4.83
N THR A 75 18.93 -0.17 -5.84
CA THR A 75 18.66 1.10 -6.55
C THR A 75 17.24 1.16 -7.12
N ALA A 76 16.68 0.02 -7.57
CA ALA A 76 15.31 -0.04 -8.05
C ALA A 76 14.29 0.26 -6.94
N GLN A 77 14.49 -0.31 -5.74
CA GLN A 77 13.65 -0.02 -4.58
C GLN A 77 13.77 1.45 -4.14
N ALA A 78 14.99 1.99 -4.13
CA ALA A 78 15.25 3.39 -3.79
C ALA A 78 14.55 4.37 -4.75
N VAL A 79 14.61 4.10 -6.06
CA VAL A 79 13.90 4.88 -7.08
C VAL A 79 12.39 4.77 -6.88
N GLY A 80 11.87 3.57 -6.62
CA GLY A 80 10.45 3.34 -6.31
C GLY A 80 9.98 4.19 -5.12
N SER A 81 10.68 4.13 -3.99
CA SER A 81 10.36 4.92 -2.80
C SER A 81 10.42 6.43 -3.06
N CYS A 82 11.43 6.91 -3.79
CA CYS A 82 11.49 8.33 -4.15
C CYS A 82 10.33 8.74 -5.08
N ALA A 83 9.92 7.87 -6.01
CA ALA A 83 8.82 8.16 -6.91
C ALA A 83 7.49 8.22 -6.16
N HIS A 84 7.27 7.33 -5.20
CA HIS A 84 6.12 7.39 -4.29
C HIS A 84 6.06 8.71 -3.51
N GLU A 85 7.17 9.12 -2.88
CA GLU A 85 7.27 10.40 -2.18
C GLU A 85 6.95 11.61 -3.09
N LEU A 86 7.43 11.57 -4.33
CA LEU A 86 7.17 12.60 -5.32
C LEU A 86 5.71 12.63 -5.79
N LEU A 87 5.10 11.47 -6.02
CA LEU A 87 3.71 11.37 -6.44
C LEU A 87 2.77 11.83 -5.31
N GLN A 88 3.11 11.51 -4.06
CA GLN A 88 2.44 12.06 -2.89
C GLN A 88 2.54 13.60 -2.87
N LEU A 89 3.73 14.17 -3.11
CA LEU A 89 3.89 15.62 -3.18
C LEU A 89 3.06 16.22 -4.33
N ALA A 90 3.06 15.57 -5.50
CA ALA A 90 2.32 16.00 -6.69
C ALA A 90 0.80 16.00 -6.48
N LEU A 91 0.28 15.02 -5.73
CA LEU A 91 -1.14 14.92 -5.40
C LEU A 91 -1.61 16.11 -4.54
N HIS A 92 -0.83 16.49 -3.53
CA HIS A 92 -1.24 17.47 -2.51
C HIS A 92 -0.83 18.91 -2.83
N ARG A 93 0.02 19.14 -3.83
CA ARG A 93 0.44 20.50 -4.19
C ARG A 93 -0.71 21.24 -4.88
N GLU A 94 -1.18 22.33 -4.27
CA GLU A 94 -2.25 23.17 -4.80
C GLU A 94 -1.87 23.84 -6.13
N SER A 95 -2.80 23.79 -7.10
CA SER A 95 -3.07 24.58 -8.33
C SER A 95 -1.98 25.38 -9.07
N ARG A 96 -0.70 25.34 -8.71
CA ARG A 96 0.35 25.76 -9.63
C ARG A 96 0.62 24.57 -10.54
N SER A 97 0.24 24.72 -11.80
CA SER A 97 0.56 23.73 -12.83
C SER A 97 2.06 23.44 -12.80
N TRP A 98 2.41 22.18 -12.58
CA TRP A 98 3.77 21.69 -12.74
C TRP A 98 4.27 22.06 -14.13
N GLN A 99 5.54 22.42 -14.23
CA GLN A 99 6.24 22.66 -15.48
C GLN A 99 7.43 21.70 -15.58
N ALA A 100 7.87 21.38 -16.79
CA ALA A 100 9.02 20.49 -16.99
C ALA A 100 10.26 20.96 -16.20
N LYS A 101 10.50 22.27 -16.15
CA LYS A 101 11.59 22.89 -15.37
C LYS A 101 11.51 22.64 -13.87
N ASP A 102 10.31 22.40 -13.32
CA ASP A 102 10.15 22.12 -11.89
C ASP A 102 10.72 20.74 -11.54
N ILE A 103 10.59 19.76 -12.44
CA ILE A 103 11.19 18.42 -12.28
C ILE A 103 12.72 18.52 -12.31
N GLU A 104 13.27 19.31 -13.23
CA GLU A 104 14.71 19.55 -13.35
C GLU A 104 15.27 20.30 -12.14
N ALA A 105 14.58 21.34 -11.68
CA ALA A 105 15.00 22.13 -10.52
C ALA A 105 15.09 21.31 -9.23
N MET A 106 14.31 20.23 -9.11
CA MET A 106 14.34 19.34 -7.95
C MET A 106 15.47 18.29 -8.00
N ALA A 107 16.21 18.18 -9.11
CA ALA A 107 17.20 17.13 -9.34
C ALA A 107 18.23 16.99 -8.19
N GLY A 108 18.78 18.10 -7.71
CA GLY A 108 19.77 18.09 -6.63
C GLY A 108 19.20 17.51 -5.32
N GLY A 109 17.98 17.86 -4.96
CA GLY A 109 17.30 17.32 -3.78
C GLY A 109 17.03 15.82 -3.90
N TRP A 110 16.60 15.35 -5.07
CA TRP A 110 16.36 13.93 -5.30
C TRP A 110 17.62 13.10 -5.38
N MET A 111 18.73 13.64 -5.88
CA MET A 111 20.03 12.97 -5.78
C MET A 111 20.44 12.74 -4.33
N GLN A 112 20.22 13.73 -3.46
CA GLN A 112 20.47 13.57 -2.03
C GLN A 112 19.54 12.53 -1.40
N ARG A 113 18.26 12.51 -1.78
CA ARG A 113 17.29 11.53 -1.28
C ARG A 113 17.63 10.11 -1.73
N LEU A 114 17.98 9.92 -3.01
CA LEU A 114 18.46 8.64 -3.55
C LEU A 114 19.74 8.18 -2.84
N ALA A 115 20.67 9.09 -2.53
CA ALA A 115 21.87 8.77 -1.76
C ALA A 115 21.55 8.31 -0.33
N GLN A 116 20.54 8.90 0.31
CA GLN A 116 20.06 8.46 1.64
C GLN A 116 19.47 7.04 1.60
N PHE A 117 18.84 6.66 0.48
CA PHE A 117 18.39 5.28 0.23
C PHE A 117 19.54 4.33 -0.19
N GLY A 118 20.78 4.81 -0.21
CA GLY A 118 21.97 3.98 -0.49
C GLY A 118 22.31 3.82 -1.97
N VAL A 119 21.74 4.63 -2.87
CA VAL A 119 22.10 4.57 -4.30
C VAL A 119 23.58 4.97 -4.47
N PRO A 120 24.42 4.11 -5.06
CA PRO A 120 25.83 4.40 -5.22
C PRO A 120 26.07 5.48 -6.28
N PRO A 121 27.17 6.26 -6.19
CA PRO A 121 27.47 7.32 -7.16
C PRO A 121 27.46 6.86 -8.63
N ALA A 122 27.93 5.63 -8.88
CA ALA A 122 27.96 5.04 -10.22
C ALA A 122 26.58 4.84 -10.85
N GLN A 123 25.51 4.73 -10.06
CA GLN A 123 24.13 4.51 -10.54
C GLN A 123 23.26 5.76 -10.38
N MET A 124 23.77 6.81 -9.72
CA MET A 124 23.00 8.00 -9.34
C MET A 124 22.34 8.69 -10.54
N GLN A 125 23.09 8.88 -11.63
CA GLN A 125 22.56 9.57 -12.81
C GLN A 125 21.43 8.77 -13.47
N GLN A 126 21.57 7.45 -13.58
CA GLN A 126 20.54 6.59 -14.14
C GLN A 126 19.29 6.56 -13.25
N ALA A 127 19.47 6.47 -11.93
CA ALA A 127 18.38 6.50 -10.96
C ALA A 127 17.59 7.82 -11.02
N LEU A 128 18.30 8.95 -11.10
CA LEU A 128 17.68 10.26 -11.25
C LEU A 128 16.90 10.37 -12.57
N LEU A 129 17.48 9.91 -13.69
CA LEU A 129 16.79 9.94 -14.99
C LEU A 129 15.50 9.11 -14.98
N LEU A 130 15.51 7.93 -14.36
CA LEU A 130 14.30 7.12 -14.19
C LEU A 130 13.23 7.85 -13.38
N LEU A 131 13.64 8.49 -12.28
CA LEU A 131 12.73 9.27 -11.43
C LEU A 131 12.12 10.44 -12.21
N GLN A 132 12.93 11.18 -12.96
CA GLN A 132 12.46 12.30 -13.79
C GLN A 132 11.50 11.83 -14.88
N ARG A 133 11.79 10.72 -15.56
CA ARG A 133 10.88 10.10 -16.54
C ARG A 133 9.55 9.71 -15.92
N ALA A 134 9.58 9.06 -14.76
CA ALA A 134 8.37 8.69 -14.04
C ALA A 134 7.51 9.92 -13.69
N MET A 135 8.14 10.99 -13.22
CA MET A 135 7.42 12.24 -12.94
C MET A 135 6.88 12.92 -14.19
N GLN A 136 7.60 12.86 -15.31
CA GLN A 136 7.09 13.38 -16.58
C GLN A 136 5.84 12.63 -17.02
N GLY A 137 5.83 11.29 -16.96
CA GLY A 137 4.64 10.50 -17.29
C GLY A 137 3.48 10.78 -16.34
N ALA A 138 3.73 10.83 -15.03
CA ALA A 138 2.66 11.09 -14.06
C ALA A 138 2.06 12.51 -14.14
N LEU A 139 2.88 13.53 -14.40
CA LEU A 139 2.43 14.93 -14.38
C LEU A 139 1.96 15.44 -15.75
N PHE A 140 2.53 14.93 -16.83
CA PHE A 140 2.32 15.44 -18.19
C PHE A 140 1.80 14.38 -19.16
N GLY A 141 1.82 13.10 -18.78
CA GLY A 141 1.14 12.04 -19.50
C GLY A 141 -0.39 12.19 -19.44
N SER A 142 -1.07 11.62 -20.42
CA SER A 142 -2.53 11.70 -20.52
C SER A 142 -3.21 10.92 -19.40
N GLU A 143 -2.76 9.69 -19.10
CA GLU A 143 -3.38 8.86 -18.07
C GLU A 143 -2.93 9.26 -16.66
N GLY A 144 -1.65 9.58 -16.47
CA GLY A 144 -1.10 10.04 -15.21
C GLY A 144 -1.71 11.37 -14.74
N CYS A 145 -1.77 12.37 -15.63
CA CYS A 145 -2.38 13.65 -15.31
C CYS A 145 -3.87 13.49 -14.99
N ALA A 146 -4.59 12.67 -15.77
CA ALA A 146 -5.99 12.37 -15.50
C ALA A 146 -6.19 11.69 -14.13
N LEU A 147 -5.35 10.70 -13.78
CA LEU A 147 -5.39 10.02 -12.48
C LEU A 147 -5.18 11.00 -11.31
N LEU A 148 -4.11 11.79 -11.36
CA LEU A 148 -3.80 12.75 -10.29
C LEU A 148 -4.88 13.83 -10.15
N ASN A 149 -5.44 14.30 -11.27
CA ASN A 149 -6.52 15.29 -11.24
C ASN A 149 -7.80 14.72 -10.62
N ARG A 150 -8.19 13.48 -10.99
CA ARG A 150 -9.34 12.79 -10.38
C ARG A 150 -9.17 12.59 -8.87
N ALA A 151 -7.95 12.28 -8.44
CA ALA A 151 -7.66 12.04 -7.04
C ALA A 151 -7.43 13.32 -6.22
N ARG A 152 -7.28 14.51 -6.85
CA ARG A 152 -6.81 15.71 -6.14
C ARG A 152 -7.72 16.19 -5.01
N ALA A 153 -9.03 16.00 -5.16
CA ALA A 153 -10.01 16.53 -4.20
C ALA A 153 -10.07 15.71 -2.90
N ASN A 154 -9.92 14.39 -2.97
CA ASN A 154 -10.17 13.48 -1.85
C ASN A 154 -9.17 12.29 -1.78
N GLY A 155 -8.07 12.39 -2.51
CA GLY A 155 -7.05 11.37 -2.58
C GLY A 155 -6.27 11.25 -1.28
N ILE A 156 -6.06 10.01 -0.86
CA ILE A 156 -5.23 9.62 0.27
C ILE A 156 -4.00 8.94 -0.32
N ALA A 157 -2.85 9.59 -0.22
CA ALA A 157 -1.59 8.95 -0.56
C ALA A 157 -1.06 8.12 0.61
N GLU A 158 -0.34 7.04 0.31
CA GLU A 158 0.37 6.23 1.31
C GLU A 158 -0.53 5.76 2.46
N TRP A 159 -1.75 5.31 2.12
CA TRP A 159 -2.76 4.94 3.11
C TRP A 159 -2.39 3.63 3.80
N GLU A 160 -1.98 3.75 5.06
CA GLU A 160 -1.62 2.61 5.89
C GLU A 160 -2.85 2.00 6.56
N LEU A 161 -2.96 0.68 6.41
CA LEU A 161 -4.03 -0.13 6.98
C LEU A 161 -3.45 -1.26 7.81
N LEU A 162 -4.09 -1.54 8.95
CA LEU A 162 -3.82 -2.70 9.77
C LEU A 162 -5.04 -3.62 9.71
N ALA A 163 -4.82 -4.87 9.33
CA ALA A 163 -5.84 -5.91 9.40
C ALA A 163 -5.32 -7.10 10.18
N LYS A 164 -6.20 -7.75 10.94
CA LYS A 164 -5.92 -9.04 11.56
C LYS A 164 -6.75 -10.10 10.83
N PRO A 165 -6.15 -10.90 9.92
CA PRO A 165 -6.87 -11.98 9.26
C PRO A 165 -7.40 -12.97 10.29
N GLU A 166 -8.59 -13.51 10.08
CA GLU A 166 -9.27 -14.39 11.05
C GLU A 166 -8.46 -15.66 11.36
N GLN A 167 -7.65 -16.11 10.41
CA GLN A 167 -6.78 -17.28 10.53
C GLN A 167 -5.35 -16.97 11.00
N GLN A 168 -5.01 -15.70 11.29
CA GLN A 168 -3.67 -15.31 11.70
C GLN A 168 -3.69 -14.61 13.07
N GLN A 169 -2.72 -14.97 13.92
CA GLN A 169 -2.57 -14.34 15.23
C GLN A 169 -2.09 -12.88 15.11
N ALA A 170 -1.34 -12.55 14.05
CA ALA A 170 -0.63 -11.29 13.89
C ALA A 170 -1.41 -10.26 13.06
N TRP A 171 -1.23 -8.99 13.41
CA TRP A 171 -1.66 -7.87 12.57
C TRP A 171 -0.77 -7.78 11.33
N GLN A 172 -1.41 -7.68 10.16
CA GLN A 172 -0.76 -7.40 8.89
C GLN A 172 -0.89 -5.90 8.58
N ARG A 173 0.25 -5.27 8.28
CA ARG A 173 0.31 -3.89 7.79
C ARG A 173 0.33 -3.90 6.28
N SER A 174 -0.56 -3.10 5.69
CA SER A 174 -0.62 -2.82 4.26
C SER A 174 -0.48 -1.32 4.05
N ARG A 175 0.07 -0.93 2.89
CA ARG A 175 0.24 0.46 2.50
C ARG A 175 -0.17 0.61 1.05
N ILE A 176 -1.17 1.45 0.83
CA ILE A 176 -1.76 1.71 -0.49
C ILE A 176 -1.21 3.04 -1.00
N ASP A 177 -0.58 3.05 -2.17
CA ASP A 177 0.08 4.25 -2.69
C ASP A 177 -0.92 5.39 -2.94
N LEU A 178 -2.09 5.09 -3.51
CA LEU A 178 -3.17 6.04 -3.73
C LEU A 178 -4.55 5.41 -3.54
N ALA A 179 -5.42 6.07 -2.79
CA ALA A 179 -6.83 5.76 -2.74
C ALA A 179 -7.69 7.02 -2.87
N PHE A 180 -8.78 6.97 -3.63
CA PHE A 180 -9.70 8.11 -3.79
C PHE A 180 -11.12 7.62 -4.13
N VAL A 181 -12.11 8.51 -4.09
CA VAL A 181 -13.47 8.21 -4.57
C VAL A 181 -13.71 9.09 -5.78
N ASP A 182 -14.11 8.51 -6.90
CA ASP A 182 -14.44 9.29 -8.09
C ASP A 182 -15.83 9.94 -8.00
N ASP A 183 -16.16 10.79 -8.96
CA ASP A 183 -17.44 11.50 -9.02
C ASP A 183 -18.67 10.56 -9.07
N GLY A 184 -18.46 9.30 -9.48
CA GLY A 184 -19.50 8.25 -9.49
C GLY A 184 -19.67 7.52 -8.15
N GLY A 185 -18.89 7.88 -7.12
CA GLY A 185 -18.91 7.22 -5.81
C GLY A 185 -18.09 5.93 -5.73
N GLN A 186 -17.36 5.57 -6.80
CA GLN A 186 -16.57 4.35 -6.83
C GLN A 186 -15.22 4.57 -6.14
N ARG A 187 -14.85 3.63 -5.28
CA ARG A 187 -13.55 3.65 -4.59
C ARG A 187 -12.48 3.16 -5.54
N TRP A 188 -11.42 3.95 -5.70
CA TRP A 188 -10.22 3.54 -6.42
C TRP A 188 -9.09 3.27 -5.44
N VAL A 189 -8.36 2.19 -5.71
CA VAL A 189 -7.13 1.78 -5.04
C VAL A 189 -6.10 1.60 -6.14
N VAL A 190 -5.06 2.42 -6.13
CA VAL A 190 -4.04 2.45 -7.18
C VAL A 190 -2.67 2.27 -6.54
N ASP A 191 -1.90 1.36 -7.12
CA ASP A 191 -0.51 1.09 -6.73
C ASP A 191 0.43 1.52 -7.87
N TYR A 192 1.46 2.28 -7.55
CA TYR A 192 2.39 2.86 -8.50
C TYR A 192 3.57 1.92 -8.73
N LYS A 193 3.81 1.55 -9.99
CA LYS A 193 4.92 0.69 -10.39
C LYS A 193 5.89 1.43 -11.30
N ILE A 194 7.12 1.63 -10.81
CA ILE A 194 8.24 2.13 -11.62
C ILE A 194 8.83 0.97 -12.41
N ALA A 195 8.08 0.50 -13.40
CA ALA A 195 8.41 -0.62 -14.26
C ALA A 195 8.03 -0.30 -15.71
N GLU A 196 8.74 -0.92 -16.64
CA GLU A 196 8.51 -0.86 -18.08
C GLU A 196 8.78 -2.24 -18.70
N PRO A 197 8.25 -2.54 -19.90
CA PRO A 197 8.50 -3.82 -20.57
C PRO A 197 10.00 -4.09 -20.73
N GLU A 198 10.37 -5.36 -20.60
CA GLU A 198 11.74 -5.79 -20.87
C GLU A 198 12.09 -5.65 -22.36
N LYS A 199 13.39 -5.70 -22.68
CA LYS A 199 13.84 -5.65 -24.06
C LYS A 199 13.26 -6.82 -24.85
N ASN A 200 12.46 -6.51 -25.86
CA ASN A 200 11.70 -7.46 -26.71
C ASN A 200 10.46 -8.08 -26.06
N GLU A 201 10.01 -7.60 -24.90
CA GLU A 201 8.72 -7.98 -24.31
C GLU A 201 7.60 -7.14 -24.96
N SER A 202 6.50 -7.78 -25.34
CA SER A 202 5.30 -7.04 -25.79
C SER A 202 4.61 -6.38 -24.60
N LEU A 203 3.84 -5.32 -24.86
CA LEU A 203 3.05 -4.67 -23.81
C LEU A 203 2.04 -5.64 -23.17
N GLU A 204 1.47 -6.55 -23.94
CA GLU A 204 0.52 -7.56 -23.44
C GLU A 204 1.20 -8.52 -22.47
N CYS A 205 2.35 -9.09 -22.84
CA CYS A 205 3.12 -9.97 -21.95
C CYS A 205 3.55 -9.26 -20.68
N PHE A 206 4.00 -8.00 -20.80
CA PHE A 206 4.32 -7.15 -19.65
C PHE A 206 3.11 -7.02 -18.73
N PHE A 207 1.94 -6.60 -19.26
CA PHE A 207 0.74 -6.43 -18.44
C PHE A 207 0.29 -7.73 -17.78
N ASP A 208 0.30 -8.86 -18.48
CA ASP A 208 -0.08 -10.15 -17.89
C ASP A 208 0.83 -10.55 -16.74
N ARG A 209 2.14 -10.37 -16.90
CA ARG A 209 3.12 -10.60 -15.84
C ARG A 209 2.91 -9.67 -14.63
N GLN A 210 2.59 -8.40 -14.88
CA GLN A 210 2.28 -7.45 -13.80
C GLN A 210 0.98 -7.82 -13.08
N ARG A 211 -0.09 -8.18 -13.81
CA ARG A 211 -1.35 -8.64 -13.21
C ARG A 211 -1.13 -9.86 -12.32
N GLN A 212 -0.41 -10.86 -12.81
CA GLN A 212 -0.10 -12.07 -12.04
C GLN A 212 0.68 -11.75 -10.76
N SER A 213 1.60 -10.78 -10.81
CA SER A 213 2.45 -10.42 -9.68
C SER A 213 1.73 -9.63 -8.58
N TYR A 214 0.66 -8.90 -8.92
CA TYR A 214 0.04 -7.94 -8.00
C TYR A 214 -1.46 -8.15 -7.75
N SER A 215 -2.11 -9.13 -8.42
CA SER A 215 -3.54 -9.41 -8.25
C SER A 215 -3.90 -9.72 -6.80
N GLU A 216 -3.15 -10.61 -6.14
CA GLU A 216 -3.41 -11.00 -4.75
C GLU A 216 -3.27 -9.81 -3.78
N GLN A 217 -2.26 -8.95 -4.00
CA GLN A 217 -2.05 -7.76 -3.18
C GLN A 217 -3.21 -6.77 -3.32
N LEU A 218 -3.60 -6.46 -4.55
CA LEU A 218 -4.69 -5.53 -4.82
C LEU A 218 -6.05 -6.10 -4.38
N GLN A 219 -6.24 -7.41 -4.46
CA GLN A 219 -7.39 -8.10 -3.88
C GLN A 219 -7.46 -7.91 -2.37
N ARG A 220 -6.34 -8.12 -1.69
CA ARG A 220 -6.26 -7.89 -0.24
C ARG A 220 -6.61 -6.44 0.11
N TYR A 221 -6.11 -5.46 -0.64
CA TYR A 221 -6.44 -4.05 -0.40
C TYR A 221 -7.93 -3.76 -0.57
N ALA A 222 -8.54 -4.27 -1.65
CA ALA A 222 -9.97 -4.10 -1.88
C ALA A 222 -10.80 -4.74 -0.77
N LEU A 223 -10.50 -5.97 -0.36
CA LEU A 223 -11.21 -6.64 0.74
C LEU A 223 -11.06 -5.91 2.09
N MET A 224 -9.88 -5.36 2.36
CA MET A 224 -9.64 -4.57 3.58
C MET A 224 -10.47 -3.29 3.59
N ILE A 225 -10.50 -2.56 2.47
CA ILE A 225 -11.28 -1.32 2.35
C ILE A 225 -12.78 -1.61 2.34
N ALA A 226 -13.22 -2.68 1.67
CA ALA A 226 -14.62 -3.11 1.65
C ALA A 226 -15.16 -3.29 3.07
N LYS A 227 -14.40 -4.00 3.90
CA LYS A 227 -14.73 -4.21 5.32
C LYS A 227 -14.66 -2.92 6.14
N LEU A 228 -13.64 -2.09 5.91
CA LEU A 228 -13.43 -0.84 6.65
C LEU A 228 -14.54 0.19 6.38
N GLU A 229 -15.02 0.26 5.14
CA GLU A 229 -16.00 1.25 4.68
C GLU A 229 -17.43 0.70 4.61
N ASP A 230 -17.66 -0.54 5.06
CA ASP A 230 -18.94 -1.25 4.98
C ASP A 230 -19.55 -1.19 3.57
N ARG A 231 -18.77 -1.57 2.56
CA ARG A 231 -19.16 -1.55 1.14
C ARG A 231 -18.86 -2.87 0.44
N SER A 232 -19.61 -3.14 -0.62
CA SER A 232 -19.38 -4.31 -1.48
C SER A 232 -17.97 -4.27 -2.11
N PRO A 233 -17.19 -5.36 -2.05
CA PRO A 233 -15.87 -5.44 -2.70
C PRO A 233 -15.88 -5.09 -4.19
N GLU A 234 -16.98 -5.40 -4.88
CA GLU A 234 -17.20 -5.14 -6.31
C GLU A 234 -17.35 -3.64 -6.62
N SER A 235 -17.59 -2.80 -5.60
CA SER A 235 -17.61 -1.33 -5.73
C SER A 235 -16.23 -0.68 -5.66
N ILE A 236 -15.17 -1.48 -5.53
CA ILE A 236 -13.78 -1.04 -5.43
C ILE A 236 -13.04 -1.38 -6.72
N ASN A 237 -12.60 -0.34 -7.41
CA ASN A 237 -11.73 -0.45 -8.56
C ASN A 237 -10.27 -0.53 -8.10
N ALA A 238 -9.56 -1.58 -8.49
CA ALA A 238 -8.13 -1.73 -8.27
C ALA A 238 -7.34 -1.53 -9.57
N ALA A 239 -6.21 -0.83 -9.51
CA ALA A 239 -5.37 -0.61 -10.67
C ALA A 239 -3.88 -0.53 -10.32
N LEU A 240 -3.06 -0.86 -11.30
CA LEU A 240 -1.63 -0.51 -11.32
C LEU A 240 -1.45 0.71 -12.20
N PHE A 241 -0.71 1.71 -11.74
CA PHE A 241 -0.27 2.81 -12.60
C PHE A 241 1.22 2.72 -12.85
N PHE A 242 1.62 2.81 -14.12
CA PHE A 242 3.00 2.72 -14.59
C PHE A 242 3.45 4.09 -15.13
N PRO A 243 4.11 4.93 -14.31
CA PRO A 243 4.49 6.27 -14.74
C PRO A 243 5.49 6.28 -15.91
N LEU A 244 6.34 5.24 -16.04
CA LEU A 244 7.36 5.18 -17.10
C LEU A 244 6.79 5.01 -18.52
N ILE A 245 5.57 4.48 -18.63
CA ILE A 245 4.86 4.25 -19.89
C ILE A 245 3.49 4.95 -19.93
N ASP A 246 3.21 5.81 -18.94
CA ASP A 246 1.96 6.54 -18.77
C ASP A 246 0.71 5.65 -18.95
N ARG A 247 0.62 4.60 -18.13
CA ARG A 247 -0.49 3.65 -18.24
C ARG A 247 -1.11 3.29 -16.90
N LEU A 248 -2.43 3.46 -16.80
CA LEU A 248 -3.30 2.91 -15.78
C LEU A 248 -3.84 1.57 -16.29
N LEU A 249 -3.46 0.50 -15.62
CA LEU A 249 -3.89 -0.86 -15.87
C LEU A 249 -4.93 -1.27 -14.82
N PRO A 250 -6.23 -1.28 -15.15
CA PRO A 250 -7.23 -1.86 -14.27
C PRO A 250 -6.92 -3.34 -14.07
N ILE A 251 -7.02 -3.79 -12.82
CA ILE A 251 -7.07 -5.20 -12.49
C ILE A 251 -8.55 -5.54 -12.45
N SER A 252 -8.99 -6.38 -13.39
CA SER A 252 -10.40 -6.79 -13.52
C SER A 252 -10.96 -7.20 -12.15
N PRO A 253 -12.24 -6.88 -11.88
CA PRO A 253 -12.83 -7.05 -10.57
C PRO A 253 -12.88 -8.53 -10.18
N PHE A 254 -12.95 -8.71 -8.86
CA PHE A 254 -13.12 -9.97 -8.14
C PHE A 254 -14.35 -10.76 -8.59
#